data_AF-K2G7V1-F1
#
_entry.id   AF-K2G7V1-F1
#
_cell.length_a   1.000
_cell.length_b   1.000
_cell.length_c   1.000
_cell.angle_alpha   90.00
_cell.angle_beta   90.00
_cell.angle_gamma   90.00
#
_symmetry.space_group_name_H-M   'P 1'
#
loop_
_entity.id
_entity.type
_entity.pdbx_description
1 polymer ?
#
loop_
_entity_poly.entity_id
_entity_poly.type
_entity_poly.pdbx_seq_one_letter_code
_entity_poly.pdbx_strand_id
1 'polypeptide(L)' 'MENKKTPYVIYWIIIGIGILSFTVPIFREYGIITTLILTFLCGIFSGAIAMVIGKRSFMYISGLLLISPWVFLLSKHFIN' A
#
# COMPACT_ATOMS: atom_id res chain seq x y z
N MET A 1 -7.55 21.10 20.60
CA MET A 1 -6.28 20.49 20.16
C MET A 1 -6.62 19.41 19.15
N GLU A 2 -6.44 19.71 17.86
CA GLU A 2 -6.68 18.74 16.78
C GLU A 2 -5.76 17.53 16.98
N ASN A 3 -6.34 16.35 17.13
CA ASN A 3 -5.62 15.16 17.57
C ASN A 3 -4.80 14.60 16.40
N LYS A 4 -3.58 15.14 16.21
CA LYS A 4 -2.64 14.76 15.14
C LYS A 4 -2.27 13.26 15.11
N LYS A 5 -2.72 12.47 16.10
CA LYS A 5 -2.52 11.01 16.19
C LYS A 5 -3.45 10.21 15.27
N THR A 6 -4.67 10.68 15.02
CA THR A 6 -5.66 9.97 14.20
C THR A 6 -5.18 9.68 12.77
N PRO A 7 -4.63 10.64 12.00
CA PRO A 7 -4.15 10.35 10.64
C PRO A 7 -2.96 9.38 10.63
N TYR A 8 -2.15 9.34 11.69
CA TYR A 8 -1.05 8.38 11.84
C TYR A 8 -1.55 6.93 11.95
N VAL A 9 -2.57 6.70 12.79
CA VAL A 9 -3.12 5.37 12.99
C VAL A 9 -3.78 4.87 11.69
N ILE A 10 -4.56 5.74 11.04
CA ILE A 10 -5.22 5.42 9.77
C ILE A 10 -4.18 5.09 8.69
N TYR A 11 -3.10 5.86 8.60
CA TYR A 11 -2.01 5.59 7.67
C TYR A 11 -1.44 4.18 7.82
N TRP A 12 -1.09 3.79 9.05
CA TRP A 12 -0.51 2.47 9.32
C TRP A 12 -1.49 1.33 9.05
N ILE A 13 -2.78 1.52 9.32
CA ILE A 13 -3.83 0.55 8.99
C ILE A 13 -3.89 0.34 7.47
N ILE A 14 -3.90 1.41 6.68
CA ILE A 14 -3.98 1.33 5.21
C ILE A 14 -2.74 0.65 4.61
N ILE A 15 -1.55 1.02 5.09
CA ILE A 15 -0.31 0.34 4.70
C ILE A 15 -0.38 -1.15 5.05
N GLY A 16 -0.84 -1.49 6.25
CA GLY A 16 -1.00 -2.87 6.70
C GLY A 16 -1.92 -3.67 5.77
N ILE A 17 -3.09 -3.11 5.40
CA ILE A 17 -4.03 -3.74 4.47
C ILE A 17 -3.38 -3.96 3.10
N GLY A 18 -2.67 -2.96 2.57
CA GLY A 18 -2.00 -3.07 1.27
C GLY A 18 -0.90 -4.13 1.23
N ILE A 19 -0.18 -4.33 2.33
CA ILE A 19 0.83 -5.41 2.48
C ILE A 19 0.14 -6.77 2.63
N LEU A 20 -0.88 -6.86 3.49
CA LEU A 20 -1.65 -8.09 3.73
C LEU A 20 -2.32 -8.60 2.45
N SER A 21 -2.71 -7.69 1.56
CA SER A 21 -3.20 -8.02 0.22
C SER A 21 -2.25 -8.96 -0.53
N PHE A 22 -0.93 -8.78 -0.39
CA PHE A 22 0.08 -9.60 -1.08
C PHE A 22 0.42 -10.93 -0.39
N THR A 23 0.32 -10.99 0.94
CA THR A 23 0.71 -12.16 1.73
C THR A 23 -0.43 -13.12 2.02
N VAL A 24 -1.67 -12.63 2.10
CA VAL A 24 -2.80 -13.46 2.50
C VAL A 24 -3.35 -14.20 1.28
N PRO A 25 -3.44 -15.55 1.32
CA PRO A 25 -3.90 -16.36 0.19
C PRO A 25 -5.37 -16.10 -0.21
N ILE A 26 -6.18 -15.56 0.70
CA ILE A 26 -7.56 -15.12 0.44
C ILE A 26 -7.61 -14.13 -0.74
N PHE A 27 -6.64 -13.21 -0.86
CA PHE A 27 -6.60 -12.26 -1.98
C PHE A 27 -6.03 -12.87 -3.27
N ARG A 28 -5.30 -14.00 -3.19
CA ARG A 28 -4.86 -14.73 -4.39
C ARG A 28 -6.01 -15.45 -5.09
N GLU A 29 -7.04 -15.88 -4.35
CA GLU A 29 -8.22 -16.52 -4.94
C GLU A 29 -9.04 -15.55 -5.80
N TYR A 30 -9.10 -14.27 -5.42
CA TYR A 30 -9.70 -13.21 -6.24
C TYR A 30 -8.84 -12.80 -7.45
N GLY A 31 -7.64 -13.36 -7.60
CA GLY A 31 -6.74 -13.15 -8.73
C GLY A 31 -5.79 -11.97 -8.57
N ILE A 32 -4.63 -12.05 -9.23
CA ILE A 32 -3.53 -11.06 -9.17
C ILE A 32 -4.00 -9.63 -9.46
N ILE A 33 -5.01 -9.46 -10.32
CA ILE A 33 -5.55 -8.16 -10.73
C ILE A 33 -6.24 -7.44 -9.56
N THR A 34 -7.05 -8.13 -8.76
CA THR A 34 -7.74 -7.49 -7.62
C THR A 34 -6.75 -7.11 -6.54
N THR A 35 -5.74 -7.94 -6.29
CA THR A 35 -4.64 -7.64 -5.38
C THR A 35 -3.86 -6.39 -5.80
N LEU A 36 -3.55 -6.28 -7.09
CA LEU A 36 -2.90 -5.10 -7.71
C LEU A 36 -3.70 -3.83 -7.48
N ILE A 37 -4.99 -3.84 -7.83
CA ILE A 37 -5.88 -2.67 -7.68
C ILE A 37 -5.97 -2.27 -6.21
N LEU A 38 -6.13 -3.22 -5.30
CA LEU A 38 -6.27 -2.93 -3.87
C LEU A 38 -5.00 -2.30 -3.28
N THR A 39 -3.83 -2.86 -3.59
CA THR A 39 -2.57 -2.30 -3.10
C THR A 39 -2.26 -0.95 -3.75
N PHE A 40 -2.63 -0.75 -5.02
CA PHE A 40 -2.52 0.54 -5.69
C PHE A 40 -3.39 1.61 -5.03
N LEU A 41 -4.65 1.29 -4.71
CA LEU A 41 -5.54 2.16 -3.96
C LEU A 41 -4.99 2.48 -2.56
N CYS A 42 -4.53 1.47 -1.83
CA CYS A 42 -3.90 1.68 -0.52
C CYS A 42 -2.66 2.60 -0.61
N GLY A 43 -1.88 2.47 -1.67
CA GLY A 43 -0.73 3.34 -1.94
C GLY A 43 -1.12 4.79 -2.18
N ILE A 44 -2.13 5.04 -3.01
CA ILE A 44 -2.65 6.40 -3.27
C ILE A 44 -3.25 7.01 -2.00
N PHE A 45 -4.11 6.27 -1.28
CA PHE A 45 -4.76 6.78 -0.07
C PHE A 45 -3.76 7.04 1.05
N SER A 46 -2.81 6.13 1.29
CA SER A 46 -1.74 6.36 2.27
C SER A 46 -0.87 7.55 1.86
N GLY A 47 -0.60 7.74 0.56
CA GLY A 47 0.13 8.91 0.03
C GLY A 47 -0.60 10.22 0.30
N ALA A 48 -1.92 10.27 0.08
CA ALA A 48 -2.74 11.43 0.40
C ALA A 48 -2.71 11.76 1.90
N ILE A 49 -2.79 10.74 2.77
CA ILE A 49 -2.68 10.92 4.22
C ILE A 49 -1.27 11.36 4.61
N ALA A 50 -0.23 10.88 3.94
CA ALA A 50 1.15 11.31 4.16
C ALA A 50 1.35 12.80 3.83
N MET A 51 0.67 13.33 2.82
CA MET A 51 0.66 14.77 2.52
C MET A 51 0.01 15.57 3.66
N VAL A 52 -1.11 15.09 4.20
CA VAL A 52 -1.77 15.71 5.37
C VAL A 52 -0.88 15.69 6.62
N ILE A 53 -0.14 14.60 6.84
CA ILE A 53 0.82 14.49 7.94
C ILE A 53 2.05 15.39 7.75
N GLY A 54 2.39 15.74 6.51
CA GLY A 54 3.51 16.62 6.16
C GLY A 54 4.90 16.01 6.35
N LYS A 55 4.99 14.68 6.60
CA LYS A 55 6.29 14.00 6.75
C LYS A 55 6.68 13.23 5.50
N ARG A 56 7.84 13.58 4.94
CA ARG A 56 8.39 12.94 3.73
C ARG A 56 8.58 11.43 3.88
N SER A 57 8.95 10.93 5.05
CA SER A 57 9.12 9.49 5.31
C SER A 57 7.85 8.67 4.98
N PHE A 58 6.68 9.22 5.26
CA PHE A 58 5.40 8.56 4.97
C PHE A 58 5.11 8.54 3.47
N MET A 59 5.51 9.57 2.72
CA MET A 59 5.40 9.55 1.27
C MET A 59 6.30 8.49 0.64
N TYR A 60 7.54 8.32 1.13
CA TYR A 60 8.44 7.28 0.64
C TYR A 60 7.86 5.87 0.85
N ILE A 61 7.29 5.59 2.03
CA ILE A 61 6.66 4.30 2.33
C ILE A 61 5.45 4.06 1.41
N SER A 62 4.61 5.07 1.18
CA SER A 62 3.48 4.96 0.24
C SER A 62 3.93 4.75 -1.21
N GLY A 63 5.01 5.42 -1.62
CA GLY A 63 5.63 5.22 -2.94
C GLY A 63 6.19 3.81 -3.12
N LEU A 64 6.85 3.27 -2.09
CA LEU A 64 7.30 1.87 -2.08
C LEU A 64 6.13 0.90 -2.20
N LEU A 65 5.02 1.17 -1.53
CA LEU A 65 3.81 0.36 -1.62
C LEU A 65 3.19 0.39 -3.03
N LEU A 66 3.24 1.53 -3.71
CA LEU A 66 2.79 1.66 -5.11
C LEU A 66 3.67 0.90 -6.09
N ILE A 67 4.98 0.84 -5.84
CA ILE A 67 5.97 0.17 -6.70
C ILE A 67 5.98 -1.35 -6.47
N SER A 68 5.69 -1.80 -5.25
CA SER A 68 5.60 -3.21 -4.84
C SER A 68 4.88 -4.12 -5.87
N PRO A 69 3.64 -3.80 -6.31
CA PRO A 69 2.94 -4.62 -7.30
C PRO A 69 3.69 -4.80 -8.62
N TRP A 70 4.40 -3.77 -9.09
CA TRP A 70 5.17 -3.81 -10.33
C TRP A 70 6.41 -4.69 -10.17
N VAL A 71 7.09 -4.59 -9.03
CA VAL A 71 8.25 -5.45 -8.71
C VAL A 71 7.81 -6.91 -8.62
N PHE A 72 6.64 -7.18 -8.05
CA PHE A 72 6.08 -8.54 -7.99
C PHE A 72 5.77 -9.10 -9.39
N LEU A 73 5.12 -8.31 -10.26
CA LEU A 73 4.85 -8.70 -11.65
C LEU A 73 6.14 -8.92 -12.44
N LEU A 74 7.12 -8.03 -12.30
CA LEU A 74 8.42 -8.14 -12.97
C LEU A 74 9.13 -9.42 -12.54
N SER A 75 9.14 -9.73 -11.24
CA SER A 75 9.74 -10.95 -10.70
C SER A 75 9.05 -12.20 -11.25
N LYS A 76 7.71 -12.19 -11.34
CA LYS A 76 6.94 -13.27 -11.97
C LYS A 76 7.27 -13.46 -13.45
N HIS A 77 7.53 -12.37 -14.18
CA HIS A 77 7.88 -12.43 -15.59
C HIS A 77 9.31 -12.95 -15.83
N PHE A 78 10.27 -12.62 -14.95
CA PHE A 78 11.66 -13.11 -15.07
C PHE A 78 11.84 -14.57 -14.63
N ILE A 79 10.93 -15.12 -13.82
CA ILE A 79 10.99 -16.49 -13.30
C ILE A 79 10.30 -17.50 -14.24
N ASN A 80 9.57 -17.04 -15.26
CA ASN A 80 8.87 -17.86 -16.24
C ASN A 80 9.54 -17.80 -17.62
#